data_AF-A0A8I6AB00-F1
#
_entry.id   AF-A0A8I6AB00-F1
#
_cell.length_a   1.000
_cell.length_b   1.000
_cell.length_c   1.000
_cell.angle_alpha   90.00
_cell.angle_beta   90.00
_cell.angle_gamma   90.00
#
_symmetry.space_group_name_H-M   'P 1'
#
loop_
_entity.id
_entity.type
_entity.pdbx_description
1 polymer ?
#
loop_
_entity_poly.entity_id
_entity_poly.type
_entity_poly.pdbx_seq_one_letter_code
_entity_poly.pdbx_strand_id
1 'polypeptide(L)'
;MAHGGPQGQLLGADGEEVQPEVLVQELSCCQALHGHPKIFLFQACRGGYRDPGVGPRALPWYRHWLRAPPAIPTQADVLQIHADAPGGSAFLPKPGLSTLVVGTASCVAYRDEKGSDFVQTLVEVIRANPGRDLLELMTEVNRRVCELDVLGPDSDELRKACLEIRSSLRRRLCL
;
A
#
# COMPACT_ATOMS: atom_id res chain seq x y z
N MET A 1 3.22 12.16 0.08
CA MET A 1 2.03 12.18 0.96
C MET A 1 1.11 13.26 0.45
N ALA A 2 -0.14 12.94 0.13
CA ALA A 2 -1.11 13.90 -0.41
C ALA A 2 -2.53 13.44 -0.07
N HIS A 3 -3.51 14.32 -0.29
CA HIS A 3 -4.90 13.87 -0.34
C HIS A 3 -5.14 13.06 -1.61
N GLY A 4 -6.09 12.14 -1.53
CA GLY A 4 -6.49 11.28 -2.64
C GLY A 4 -7.74 11.81 -3.34
N GLY A 5 -7.72 11.84 -4.67
CA GLY A 5 -8.91 12.04 -5.49
C GLY A 5 -9.81 10.81 -5.49
N PRO A 6 -11.04 10.93 -6.01
CA PRO A 6 -12.07 9.89 -5.97
C PRO A 6 -11.69 8.61 -6.75
N GLN A 7 -10.76 8.70 -7.70
CA GLN A 7 -10.28 7.57 -8.51
C GLN A 7 -8.80 7.25 -8.21
N GLY A 8 -8.28 7.72 -7.09
CA GLY A 8 -6.90 7.49 -6.66
C GLY A 8 -5.85 8.40 -7.27
N GLN A 9 -6.28 9.56 -7.76
CA GLN A 9 -5.40 10.69 -8.04
C GLN A 9 -4.71 11.19 -6.76
N LEU A 10 -3.57 11.85 -6.92
CA LEU A 10 -2.94 12.65 -5.89
C LEU A 10 -3.36 14.11 -6.08
N LEU A 11 -3.94 14.70 -5.04
CA LEU A 11 -4.37 16.09 -5.04
C LEU A 11 -3.20 16.99 -4.60
N GLY A 12 -2.78 17.89 -5.49
CA GLY A 12 -1.78 18.92 -5.24
C GLY A 12 -2.31 20.05 -4.36
N ALA A 13 -1.40 20.84 -3.80
CA ALA A 13 -1.76 22.00 -2.97
C ALA A 13 -2.40 23.15 -3.78
N ASP A 14 -2.17 23.14 -5.10
CA ASP A 14 -2.82 23.99 -6.10
C ASP A 14 -4.25 23.53 -6.44
N GLY A 15 -4.69 22.38 -5.90
CA GLY A 15 -5.99 21.78 -6.20
C GLY A 15 -6.00 20.93 -7.47
N GLU A 16 -4.86 20.79 -8.15
CA GLU A 16 -4.76 19.97 -9.35
C GLU A 16 -4.61 18.48 -9.00
N GLU A 17 -5.17 17.61 -9.84
CA GLU A 17 -5.12 16.17 -9.64
C GLU A 17 -4.14 15.50 -10.59
N VAL A 18 -3.27 14.63 -10.06
CA VAL A 18 -2.26 13.88 -10.85
C VAL A 18 -2.35 12.39 -10.55
N GLN A 19 -2.34 11.55 -11.59
CA GLN A 19 -2.27 10.11 -11.41
C GLN A 19 -0.88 9.69 -10.89
N PRO A 20 -0.78 8.83 -9.86
CA PRO A 20 0.50 8.33 -9.36
C PRO A 20 1.42 7.76 -10.46
N GLU A 21 0.82 7.15 -11.48
CA GLU A 21 1.50 6.56 -12.63
C GLU A 21 2.30 7.59 -13.44
N VAL A 22 1.85 8.85 -13.49
CA VAL A 22 2.59 9.93 -14.16
C VAL A 22 3.92 10.17 -13.45
N LEU A 23 3.92 10.22 -12.12
CA LEU A 23 5.15 10.37 -11.33
C LEU A 23 6.10 9.18 -11.50
N VAL A 24 5.53 7.96 -11.56
CA VAL A 24 6.31 6.76 -11.84
C VAL A 24 6.94 6.84 -13.22
N GLN A 25 6.20 7.29 -14.23
CA GLN A 25 6.68 7.42 -15.60
C GLN A 25 7.79 8.47 -15.74
N GLU A 26 7.68 9.60 -15.04
CA GLU A 26 8.68 10.67 -15.07
C GLU A 26 10.07 10.18 -14.62
N LEU A 27 10.16 9.57 -13.43
CA LEU A 27 11.46 9.02 -12.99
C LEU A 27 11.87 7.81 -13.81
N SER A 28 10.91 7.11 -14.42
CA SER A 28 11.21 5.97 -15.30
C SER A 28 11.93 6.40 -16.58
N CYS A 29 11.60 7.56 -17.12
CA CYS A 29 12.25 8.14 -18.31
C CYS A 29 13.59 8.83 -18.01
N CYS A 30 13.96 9.01 -16.74
CA CYS A 30 15.22 9.63 -16.35
C CYS A 30 16.43 8.74 -16.68
N GLN A 31 17.25 9.17 -17.64
CA GLN A 31 18.46 8.45 -18.06
C GLN A 31 19.48 8.29 -16.93
N ALA A 32 19.64 9.32 -16.09
CA ALA A 32 20.58 9.28 -14.95
C ALA A 32 20.23 8.19 -13.93
N LEU A 33 18.97 7.76 -13.87
CA LEU A 33 18.50 6.70 -12.96
C LEU A 33 18.34 5.35 -13.67
N HIS A 34 18.88 5.18 -14.87
CA HIS A 34 18.75 3.92 -15.60
C HIS A 34 19.53 2.81 -14.88
N GLY A 35 18.89 1.65 -14.67
CA GLY A 35 19.49 0.52 -13.96
C GLY A 35 19.47 0.64 -12.43
N HIS A 36 19.12 1.81 -11.89
CA HIS A 36 18.98 2.03 -10.46
C HIS A 36 17.54 1.76 -9.99
N PRO A 37 17.35 1.21 -8.78
CA PRO A 37 16.03 0.97 -8.22
C PRO A 37 15.33 2.30 -7.91
N LYS A 38 14.03 2.37 -8.22
CA LYS A 38 13.17 3.54 -7.98
C LYS A 38 12.05 3.12 -7.04
N ILE A 39 11.93 3.75 -5.88
CA ILE A 39 10.94 3.39 -4.86
C ILE A 39 9.94 4.54 -4.73
N PHE A 40 8.66 4.21 -4.86
CA PHE A 40 7.54 5.13 -4.67
C PHE A 40 6.66 4.65 -3.53
N LEU A 41 6.46 5.53 -2.55
CA LEU A 41 5.61 5.28 -1.40
C LEU A 41 4.48 6.31 -1.40
N PHE A 42 3.27 5.85 -1.70
CA PHE A 42 2.08 6.68 -1.81
C PHE A 42 1.20 6.53 -0.57
N GLN A 43 1.32 7.49 0.35
CA GLN A 43 0.31 7.74 1.37
C GLN A 43 -0.69 8.75 0.81
N ALA A 44 -1.81 8.24 0.28
CA ALA A 44 -2.96 8.99 -0.21
C ALA A 44 -4.16 8.04 -0.30
N CYS A 45 -5.39 8.58 -0.20
CA CYS A 45 -6.59 7.78 -0.42
C CYS A 45 -6.67 7.34 -1.89
N ARG A 46 -7.13 6.12 -2.16
CA ARG A 46 -7.37 5.64 -3.54
C ARG A 46 -8.83 5.44 -3.88
N GLY A 47 -9.68 6.16 -3.15
CA GLY A 47 -11.13 6.07 -3.20
C GLY A 47 -11.74 6.31 -1.82
N GLY A 48 -13.07 6.36 -1.78
CA GLY A 48 -13.84 6.52 -0.54
C GLY A 48 -14.19 5.20 0.16
N TYR A 49 -13.77 4.05 -0.38
CA TYR A 49 -14.12 2.75 0.20
C TYR A 49 -13.42 2.54 1.54
N ARG A 50 -14.20 2.12 2.55
CA ARG A 50 -13.73 1.83 3.90
C ARG A 50 -13.94 0.34 4.15
N ASP A 51 -12.84 -0.42 4.13
CA ASP A 51 -12.88 -1.86 4.30
C ASP A 51 -13.38 -2.21 5.72
N PRO A 52 -14.54 -2.88 5.87
CA PRO A 52 -15.02 -3.32 7.18
C PRO A 52 -14.20 -4.50 7.74
N GLY A 53 -13.33 -5.10 6.91
CA GLY A 53 -12.68 -6.36 7.19
C GLY A 53 -13.63 -7.55 7.10
N VAL A 54 -13.03 -8.74 7.01
CA VAL A 54 -13.70 -10.02 7.06
C VAL A 54 -13.27 -10.71 8.35
N GLY A 55 -14.20 -10.81 9.30
CA GLY A 55 -14.00 -11.59 10.52
C GLY A 55 -14.42 -13.05 10.32
N PRO A 56 -13.89 -13.97 11.14
CA PRO A 56 -14.36 -15.35 11.15
C PRO A 56 -15.87 -15.37 11.41
N ARG A 57 -16.63 -16.06 10.55
CA ARG A 57 -18.04 -16.41 10.78
C ARG A 57 -18.15 -17.45 11.90
N ALA A 58 -17.64 -17.12 13.09
CA ALA A 58 -17.77 -17.97 14.25
C ALA A 58 -19.14 -17.73 14.89
N LEU A 59 -19.80 -18.82 15.27
CA LEU A 59 -21.07 -18.77 16.00
C LEU A 59 -20.90 -17.92 17.28
N PRO A 60 -21.92 -17.15 17.70
CA PRO A 60 -21.81 -16.21 18.82
C PRO A 60 -21.20 -16.80 20.10
N TRP A 61 -21.49 -18.08 20.38
CA TRP A 61 -20.98 -18.79 21.55
C TRP A 61 -19.48 -19.12 21.47
N TYR A 62 -18.90 -19.26 20.27
CA TYR A 62 -17.48 -19.55 20.06
C TYR A 62 -16.58 -18.33 20.39
N ARG A 63 -17.09 -17.10 20.23
CA ARG A 63 -16.36 -15.85 20.55
C ARG A 63 -16.02 -15.71 22.03
N HIS A 64 -16.79 -16.35 22.91
CA HIS A 64 -16.60 -16.21 24.35
C HIS A 64 -15.47 -17.12 24.88
N TRP A 65 -15.19 -18.23 24.19
CA TRP A 65 -14.24 -19.25 24.65
C TRP A 65 -12.84 -19.11 24.04
N LEU A 66 -12.73 -18.56 22.83
CA LEU A 66 -11.47 -18.25 22.17
C LEU A 66 -11.53 -16.79 21.74
N ARG A 67 -10.50 -16.00 22.05
CA ARG A 67 -10.33 -14.65 21.45
C ARG A 67 -10.49 -14.84 19.94
N ALA A 68 -11.61 -14.38 19.39
CA ALA A 68 -11.91 -14.57 17.99
C ALA A 68 -10.75 -14.01 17.17
N PRO A 69 -10.28 -14.72 16.12
CA PRO A 69 -9.25 -14.19 15.25
C PRO A 69 -9.62 -12.77 14.81
N PRO A 70 -8.67 -11.81 14.85
CA PRO A 70 -8.93 -10.45 14.43
C PRO A 70 -9.42 -10.44 12.97
N ALA A 71 -10.25 -9.46 12.64
CA ALA A 71 -10.71 -9.29 11.26
C ALA A 71 -9.49 -9.00 10.36
N ILE A 72 -9.49 -9.56 9.16
CA ILE A 72 -8.49 -9.28 8.14
C ILE A 72 -9.09 -8.38 7.07
N PRO A 73 -8.32 -7.50 6.40
CA PRO A 73 -8.82 -6.75 5.25
C PRO A 73 -9.41 -7.68 4.18
N THR A 74 -10.43 -7.21 3.48
CA THR A 74 -11.16 -7.96 2.46
C THR A 74 -10.26 -8.41 1.30
N GLN A 75 -9.23 -7.62 0.98
CA GLN A 75 -8.26 -7.90 -0.08
C GLN A 75 -6.89 -8.35 0.43
N ALA A 76 -6.79 -8.79 1.70
CA ALA A 76 -5.54 -9.33 2.24
C ALA A 76 -5.15 -10.66 1.56
N ASP A 77 -3.86 -10.98 1.62
CA ASP A 77 -3.27 -12.25 1.16
C ASP A 77 -3.49 -12.58 -0.34
N VAL A 78 -3.68 -11.55 -1.16
CA VAL A 78 -3.79 -11.69 -2.62
C VAL A 78 -2.45 -11.40 -3.30
N LEU A 79 -1.95 -12.36 -4.10
CA LEU A 79 -0.79 -12.18 -4.98
C LEU A 79 -1.23 -12.15 -6.45
N GLN A 80 -1.04 -11.02 -7.12
CA GLN A 80 -1.28 -10.86 -8.56
C GLN A 80 0.03 -10.78 -9.32
N ILE A 81 0.21 -11.66 -10.30
CA ILE A 81 1.39 -11.69 -11.18
C ILE A 81 0.91 -11.47 -12.60
N HIS A 82 1.34 -10.36 -13.20
CA HIS A 82 1.08 -10.06 -14.61
C HIS A 82 2.28 -10.53 -15.44
N ALA A 83 2.02 -11.37 -16.44
CA ALA A 83 2.99 -11.80 -17.42
C ALA A 83 2.68 -11.15 -18.77
N ASP A 84 2.75 -9.81 -18.84
CA ASP A 84 2.47 -9.09 -20.09
C ASP A 84 3.72 -9.00 -20.97
N ALA A 85 3.56 -9.40 -22.24
CA ALA A 85 4.39 -8.93 -23.33
C ALA A 85 3.95 -7.49 -23.69
N PRO A 86 4.86 -6.55 -24.02
CA PRO A 86 4.48 -5.17 -24.27
C PRO A 86 3.63 -5.07 -25.54
N GLY A 87 2.30 -5.05 -25.36
CA GLY A 87 1.34 -4.93 -26.44
C GLY A 87 0.00 -4.44 -25.90
N GLY A 88 -0.18 -3.13 -25.79
CA GLY A 88 -1.52 -2.53 -25.85
C GLY A 88 -1.95 -1.62 -24.70
N SER A 89 -1.25 -1.56 -23.56
CA SER A 89 -1.57 -0.56 -22.51
C SER A 89 -0.35 0.33 -22.24
N ALA A 90 -0.51 1.63 -22.51
CA ALA A 90 0.52 2.65 -22.45
C ALA A 90 1.10 2.93 -21.03
N PHE A 91 0.75 2.11 -20.04
CA PHE A 91 0.89 2.45 -18.63
C PHE A 91 1.80 1.51 -17.83
N LEU A 92 2.52 0.59 -18.48
CA LEU A 92 3.56 -0.22 -17.83
C LEU A 92 4.96 0.29 -18.14
N PRO A 93 5.88 0.32 -17.14
CA PRO A 93 7.25 0.79 -17.34
C PRO A 93 7.93 0.00 -18.45
N LYS A 94 8.65 0.70 -19.34
CA LYS A 94 9.43 0.06 -20.41
C LYS A 94 10.33 -1.07 -19.85
N PRO A 95 10.60 -2.12 -20.63
CA PRO A 95 11.49 -3.20 -20.21
C PRO A 95 12.84 -2.64 -19.74
N GLY A 96 13.28 -3.03 -18.54
CA GLY A 96 14.53 -2.58 -17.91
C GLY A 96 14.37 -1.75 -16.63
N LEU A 97 13.14 -1.37 -16.28
CA LEU A 97 12.83 -0.57 -15.10
C LEU A 97 12.65 -1.42 -13.83
N SER A 98 13.48 -1.17 -12.82
CA SER A 98 13.38 -1.75 -11.49
C SER A 98 12.67 -0.78 -10.55
N THR A 99 11.37 -0.95 -10.39
CA THR A 99 10.51 -0.05 -9.63
C THR A 99 9.78 -0.82 -8.53
N LEU A 100 9.66 -0.21 -7.36
CA LEU A 100 8.77 -0.65 -6.29
C LEU A 100 7.76 0.47 -6.02
N VAL A 101 6.47 0.14 -6.06
CA VAL A 101 5.37 1.06 -5.72
C VAL A 101 4.57 0.46 -4.58
N VAL A 102 4.38 1.23 -3.51
CA VAL A 102 3.57 0.84 -2.35
C VAL A 102 2.53 1.92 -2.07
N GLY A 103 1.28 1.55 -1.90
CA GLY A 103 0.19 2.44 -1.49
C GLY A 103 -0.97 1.67 -0.87
N THR A 104 -2.07 2.33 -0.51
CA THR A 104 -3.25 1.65 0.04
C THR A 104 -4.09 1.01 -1.06
N ALA A 105 -4.60 -0.20 -0.84
CA ALA A 105 -5.40 -0.93 -1.82
C ALA A 105 -6.83 -0.36 -1.89
N SER A 106 -7.15 0.44 -2.93
CA SER A 106 -8.50 0.98 -3.24
C SER A 106 -9.32 1.59 -2.08
N CYS A 107 -8.66 1.88 -0.96
CA CYS A 107 -9.26 2.30 0.29
C CYS A 107 -8.73 3.66 0.74
N VAL A 108 -9.43 4.21 1.74
CA VAL A 108 -8.96 5.36 2.52
C VAL A 108 -7.61 5.06 3.17
N ALA A 109 -6.71 6.04 3.12
CA ALA A 109 -5.43 5.97 3.82
C ALA A 109 -5.54 6.72 5.15
N TYR A 110 -5.43 5.99 6.26
CA TYR A 110 -5.69 6.54 7.59
C TYR A 110 -4.50 7.32 8.16
N ARG A 111 -4.83 8.33 8.97
CA ARG A 111 -3.89 9.22 9.65
C ARG A 111 -4.53 9.78 10.92
N ASP A 112 -3.80 9.75 12.01
CA ASP A 112 -4.18 10.36 13.29
C ASP A 112 -3.19 11.47 13.70
N GLU A 113 -3.27 11.89 14.96
CA GLU A 113 -2.37 12.86 15.59
C GLU A 113 -0.91 12.40 15.70
N LYS A 114 -0.66 11.08 15.70
CA LYS A 114 0.70 10.50 15.68
C LYS A 114 1.25 10.41 14.27
N GLY A 115 0.38 10.32 13.27
CA GLY A 115 0.73 10.30 11.86
C GLY A 115 -0.02 9.22 11.09
N SER A 116 0.53 8.83 9.94
CA SER A 116 -0.09 7.78 9.12
C SER A 116 0.29 6.41 9.67
N ASP A 117 -0.68 5.52 9.84
CA ASP A 117 -0.42 4.14 10.27
C ASP A 117 0.59 3.44 9.36
N PHE A 118 0.43 3.61 8.04
CA PHE A 118 1.37 3.08 7.05
C PHE A 118 2.78 3.66 7.25
N VAL A 119 2.92 4.99 7.34
CA VAL A 119 4.23 5.63 7.45
C VAL A 119 4.91 5.31 8.79
N GLN A 120 4.15 5.30 9.89
CA GLN A 120 4.66 4.95 11.22
C GLN A 120 5.15 3.49 11.22
N THR A 121 4.31 2.56 10.78
CA THR A 121 4.64 1.14 10.69
C THR A 121 5.86 0.90 9.81
N LEU A 122 5.94 1.59 8.67
CA LEU A 122 7.09 1.54 7.77
C LEU A 122 8.40 1.93 8.48
N VAL A 123 8.40 3.06 9.17
CA VAL A 123 9.59 3.57 9.87
C VAL A 123 10.00 2.61 10.98
N GLU A 124 9.06 2.08 11.75
CA GLU A 124 9.34 1.10 12.81
C GLU A 124 9.94 -0.19 12.27
N VAL A 125 9.37 -0.74 11.20
CA VAL A 125 9.83 -2.00 10.60
C VAL A 125 11.24 -1.85 10.03
N ILE A 126 11.52 -0.76 9.30
CA ILE A 126 12.85 -0.48 8.75
C ILE A 126 13.88 -0.34 9.89
N ARG A 127 13.56 0.46 10.92
CA ARG A 127 14.48 0.68 12.05
C ARG A 127 14.79 -0.60 12.83
N ALA A 128 13.80 -1.48 12.99
CA ALA A 128 13.96 -2.73 13.70
C ALA A 128 14.73 -3.80 12.90
N ASN A 129 14.86 -3.65 11.58
CA ASN A 129 15.42 -4.67 10.69
C ASN A 129 16.42 -4.08 9.67
N PRO A 130 17.53 -3.47 10.12
CA PRO A 130 18.55 -2.95 9.21
C PRO A 130 19.17 -4.08 8.37
N GLY A 131 19.50 -3.79 7.11
CA GLY A 131 20.13 -4.72 6.17
C GLY A 131 19.18 -5.73 5.52
N ARG A 132 17.89 -5.74 5.90
CA ARG A 132 16.91 -6.70 5.35
C ARG A 132 16.44 -6.29 3.96
N ASP A 133 15.98 -7.26 3.19
CA ASP A 133 15.42 -7.00 1.85
C ASP A 133 14.13 -6.17 1.94
N LEU A 134 14.02 -5.17 1.08
CA LEU A 134 12.94 -4.21 1.09
C LEU A 134 11.57 -4.84 0.81
N LEU A 135 11.47 -5.86 -0.05
CA LEU A 135 10.20 -6.52 -0.28
C LEU A 135 9.75 -7.28 0.95
N GLU A 136 10.68 -7.96 1.65
CA GLU A 136 10.37 -8.59 2.93
C GLU A 136 9.92 -7.56 3.98
N LEU A 137 10.60 -6.41 4.04
CA LEU A 137 10.19 -5.32 4.92
C LEU A 137 8.79 -4.83 4.56
N MET A 138 8.46 -4.65 3.27
CA MET A 138 7.12 -4.21 2.86
C MET A 138 6.05 -5.26 3.17
N THR A 139 6.37 -6.56 3.07
CA THR A 139 5.47 -7.62 3.52
C THR A 139 5.20 -7.55 5.01
N GLU A 140 6.23 -7.31 5.84
CA GLU A 140 6.06 -7.14 7.28
C GLU A 140 5.28 -5.87 7.64
N VAL A 141 5.51 -4.77 6.91
CA VAL A 141 4.71 -3.54 7.04
C VAL A 141 3.25 -3.83 6.68
N ASN A 142 2.99 -4.51 5.57
CA ASN A 142 1.62 -4.87 5.16
C ASN A 142 0.95 -5.73 6.23
N ARG A 143 1.63 -6.75 6.76
CA ARG A 143 1.11 -7.60 7.84
C ARG A 143 0.66 -6.77 9.04
N ARG A 144 1.53 -5.87 9.53
CA ARG A 144 1.21 -5.00 10.68
C ARG A 144 0.06 -4.04 10.37
N VAL A 145 0.06 -3.41 9.19
CA VAL A 145 -1.03 -2.52 8.77
C VAL A 145 -2.36 -3.27 8.68
N CYS A 146 -2.37 -4.49 8.15
CA CYS A 146 -3.55 -5.36 8.09
C CYS A 146 -4.08 -5.75 9.49
N GLU A 147 -3.22 -5.81 10.50
CA GLU A 147 -3.60 -6.15 11.87
C GLU A 147 -4.19 -4.95 12.63
N LEU A 148 -3.88 -3.72 12.24
CA LEU A 148 -4.43 -2.52 12.86
C LEU A 148 -5.94 -2.41 12.62
N ASP A 149 -6.68 -2.12 13.68
CA ASP A 149 -8.07 -1.68 13.57
C ASP A 149 -8.09 -0.16 13.64
N VAL A 150 -8.72 0.46 12.63
CA VAL A 150 -8.74 1.92 12.50
C VAL A 150 -10.16 2.43 12.67
N LEU A 151 -10.31 3.45 13.51
CA LEU A 151 -11.58 4.17 13.66
C LEU A 151 -11.65 5.24 12.57
N GLY A 152 -12.72 5.19 11.77
CA GLY A 152 -12.99 6.24 10.80
C GLY A 152 -13.48 7.52 11.49
N PRO A 153 -13.23 8.72 10.93
CA PRO A 153 -13.73 9.97 11.51
C PRO A 153 -15.26 10.04 11.56
N ASP A 154 -15.94 9.23 10.74
CA ASP A 154 -17.40 9.28 10.57
C ASP A 154 -18.14 8.14 11.28
N SER A 155 -17.44 7.17 11.91
CA SER A 155 -18.10 6.07 12.60
C SER A 155 -17.21 5.35 13.62
N ASP A 156 -17.82 4.88 14.70
CA ASP A 156 -17.20 3.97 15.68
C ASP A 156 -16.95 2.54 15.12
N GLU A 157 -17.33 2.27 13.86
CA GLU A 157 -17.05 0.99 13.22
C GLU A 157 -15.55 0.86 12.91
N LEU A 158 -14.96 -0.24 13.40
CA LEU A 158 -13.59 -0.61 13.08
C LEU A 158 -13.45 -0.89 11.58
N ARG A 159 -12.40 -0.32 11.00
CA ARG A 159 -12.03 -0.51 9.60
C ARG A 159 -10.65 -1.14 9.50
N LYS A 160 -10.41 -1.77 8.36
CA LYS A 160 -9.14 -2.37 8.01
C LYS A 160 -8.47 -1.58 6.89
N ALA A 161 -7.16 -1.76 6.78
CA ALA A 161 -6.37 -1.25 5.66
C ALA A 161 -5.44 -2.36 5.17
N CYS A 162 -5.24 -2.41 3.86
CA CYS A 162 -4.25 -3.29 3.23
C CYS A 162 -3.40 -2.46 2.26
N LEU A 163 -2.12 -2.77 2.19
CA LEU A 163 -1.24 -2.18 1.20
C LEU A 163 -1.33 -2.95 -0.11
N GLU A 164 -1.21 -2.22 -1.20
CA GLU A 164 -0.91 -2.75 -2.52
C GLU A 164 0.59 -2.54 -2.77
N ILE A 165 1.30 -3.65 -3.05
CA ILE A 165 2.74 -3.66 -3.33
C ILE A 165 2.92 -4.14 -4.77
N ARG A 166 3.45 -3.28 -5.64
CA ARG A 166 3.79 -3.59 -7.04
C ARG A 166 5.29 -3.52 -7.22
N SER A 167 5.90 -4.59 -7.72
CA SER A 167 7.37 -4.67 -7.88
C SER A 167 7.77 -5.14 -9.27
N SER A 168 8.73 -4.44 -9.86
CA SER A 168 9.52 -4.86 -11.04
C SER A 168 11.02 -4.92 -10.73
N LEU A 169 11.39 -4.96 -9.44
CA LEU A 169 12.78 -5.05 -9.01
C LEU A 169 13.44 -6.31 -9.57
N ARG A 170 14.64 -6.16 -10.15
CA ARG A 170 15.40 -7.26 -10.76
C ARG A 170 16.36 -7.95 -9.78
N ARG A 171 16.57 -7.36 -8.61
CA ARG A 171 17.54 -7.79 -7.59
C ARG A 171 16.99 -7.45 -6.22
N ARG A 172 17.47 -8.18 -5.22
CA ARG A 172 17.25 -7.85 -3.80
C ARG A 172 17.74 -6.44 -3.52
N LEU A 173 17.01 -5.72 -2.70
CA LEU A 173 17.33 -4.35 -2.30
C LEU A 173 17.35 -4.27 -0.78
N CYS A 174 18.55 -4.28 -0.20
CA CYS A 174 18.75 -4.14 1.23
C CYS A 174 18.97 -2.67 1.61
N LEU A 175 18.38 -2.22 2.72
CA LEU A 175 18.54 -0.88 3.28
C LEU A 175 19.49 -0.84 4.48
#